data_AF-A0A3A0D7G3-F1
#
_entry.id   AF-A0A3A0D7G3-F1
#
_cell.length_a   1.000
_cell.length_b   1.000
_cell.length_c   1.000
_cell.angle_alpha   90.00
_cell.angle_beta   90.00
_cell.angle_gamma   90.00
#
_symmetry.space_group_name_H-M   'P 1'
#
loop_
_entity.id
_entity.type
_entity.pdbx_description
1 polymer ?
#
loop_
_entity_poly.entity_id
_entity_poly.type
_entity_poly.pdbx_seq_one_letter_code
_entity_poly.pdbx_strand_id
1 'polypeptide(L)' 'MIMSKEPYHELINLGLGKRYAELLKATGVASVPELAERHPENLHLCLVVTNEEKKLVRKLPTLSKVAAWVEQARNSLTA' A
#
# COMPACT_ATOMS: atom_id res chain seq x y z
N MET A 1 2.96 20.85 -19.04
CA MET A 1 1.84 19.91 -18.79
C MET A 1 2.43 18.51 -18.73
N ILE A 2 3.09 18.19 -17.61
CA ILE A 2 3.78 16.91 -17.43
C ILE A 2 2.76 15.95 -16.84
N MET A 3 2.46 14.90 -17.61
CA MET A 3 1.57 13.83 -17.22
C MET A 3 2.04 13.28 -15.87
N SER A 4 1.25 13.55 -14.83
CA SER A 4 1.35 12.92 -13.53
C SER A 4 1.39 11.42 -13.74
N LYS A 5 2.58 10.81 -13.68
CA LYS A 5 2.67 9.36 -13.52
C LYS A 5 1.83 9.03 -12.30
N GLU A 6 0.79 8.21 -12.47
CA GLU A 6 -0.05 7.84 -11.36
C GLU A 6 0.84 7.17 -10.30
N PRO A 7 0.97 7.76 -9.09
CA PRO A 7 1.93 7.31 -8.07
C PRO A 7 1.73 5.83 -7.69
N TYR A 8 0.52 5.35 -7.96
CA TYR A 8 0.09 3.97 -7.82
C TYR A 8 1.02 2.94 -8.48
N HIS A 9 1.68 3.29 -9.59
CA HIS A 9 2.52 2.33 -10.32
C HIS A 9 3.79 1.96 -9.53
N GLU A 10 4.24 2.82 -8.62
CA GLU A 10 5.45 2.59 -7.82
C GLU A 10 5.24 1.50 -6.75
N LEU A 11 4.00 1.32 -6.28
CA LEU A 11 3.66 0.22 -5.37
C LEU A 11 3.90 -1.15 -6.03
N ILE A 12 3.61 -1.27 -7.33
CA ILE A 12 3.79 -2.53 -8.06
C ILE A 12 5.28 -2.91 -8.14
N ASN A 13 6.18 -1.92 -8.22
CA ASN A 13 7.63 -2.16 -8.22
C ASN A 13 8.16 -2.74 -6.90
N LEU A 14 7.47 -2.55 -5.78
CA LEU A 14 7.79 -3.21 -4.50
C LEU A 14 7.36 -4.70 -4.48
N GLY A 15 6.76 -5.20 -5.55
CA GLY A 15 6.20 -6.56 -5.59
C GLY A 15 4.80 -6.65 -4.99
N LEU A 16 4.12 -5.52 -4.76
CA LEU A 16 2.70 -5.49 -4.42
C LEU A 16 1.88 -5.89 -5.64
N GLY A 17 1.09 -6.95 -5.53
CA GLY A 17 0.13 -7.30 -6.58
C GLY A 17 -0.89 -6.18 -6.79
N LYS A 18 -1.37 -6.01 -8.03
CA LYS A 18 -2.33 -4.96 -8.43
C LYS A 18 -3.51 -4.81 -7.44
N ARG A 19 -4.09 -5.90 -6.95
CA ARG A 19 -5.23 -5.84 -6.01
C ARG A 19 -4.86 -5.23 -4.64
N TYR A 20 -3.65 -5.48 -4.15
CA TYR A 20 -3.18 -4.89 -2.89
C TYR A 20 -2.87 -3.41 -3.06
N ALA A 21 -2.27 -3.04 -4.18
CA ALA A 21 -2.07 -1.63 -4.51
C ALA A 21 -3.43 -0.91 -4.60
N GLU A 22 -4.48 -1.51 -5.20
CA GLU A 22 -5.81 -0.88 -5.23
C GLU A 22 -6.43 -0.73 -3.84
N LEU A 23 -6.24 -1.72 -2.97
CA LEU A 23 -6.68 -1.62 -1.58
C LEU A 23 -5.93 -0.51 -0.82
N LEU A 24 -4.61 -0.40 -1.01
CA LEU A 24 -3.81 0.69 -0.43
C LEU A 24 -4.28 2.05 -0.93
N LYS A 25 -4.52 2.19 -2.24
CA LYS A 25 -5.09 3.41 -2.82
C LYS A 25 -6.44 3.76 -2.20
N ALA A 26 -7.28 2.75 -1.94
CA ALA A 26 -8.57 2.95 -1.28
C ALA A 26 -8.44 3.40 0.18
N THR A 27 -7.30 3.14 0.85
CA THR A 27 -6.95 3.67 2.19
C THR A 27 -6.22 5.03 2.16
N GLY A 28 -6.04 5.60 0.96
CA GLY A 28 -5.31 6.86 0.77
C GLY A 28 -3.79 6.70 0.77
N VAL A 29 -3.27 5.50 0.46
CA VAL A 29 -1.84 5.25 0.24
C VAL A 29 -1.65 4.94 -1.23
N ALA A 30 -1.21 5.93 -2.02
CA ALA A 30 -1.02 5.75 -3.46
C ALA A 30 0.45 5.64 -3.87
N SER A 31 1.39 5.98 -2.98
CA SER A 31 2.81 6.12 -3.30
C SER A 31 3.71 5.38 -2.31
N VAL A 32 4.95 5.08 -2.71
CA VAL A 32 5.99 4.51 -1.84
C VAL A 32 6.31 5.40 -0.62
N PRO A 33 6.54 6.72 -0.73
CA PRO A 33 6.76 7.58 0.42
C PRO A 33 5.58 7.59 1.39
N GLU A 34 4.35 7.66 0.87
CA GLU A 34 3.14 7.61 1.70
C GLU A 34 3.02 6.29 2.47
N LEU A 35 3.46 5.17 1.88
CA LEU A 35 3.46 3.87 2.55
C LEU A 35 4.53 3.80 3.64
N ALA A 36 5.71 4.36 3.40
CA ALA A 36 6.85 4.37 4.33
C ALA A 36 6.57 5.16 5.63
N GLU A 37 5.77 6.23 5.52
CA GLU A 37 5.36 7.07 6.66
C GLU A 37 4.22 6.46 7.49
N ARG A 38 3.56 5.41 7.02
CA ARG A 38 2.40 4.82 7.73
C ARG A 38 2.84 3.87 8.83
N HIS A 39 2.04 3.85 9.91
CA HIS A 39 2.14 2.84 10.94
C HIS A 39 1.50 1.53 10.46
N PRO A 40 2.21 0.39 10.47
CA PRO A 40 1.72 -0.87 9.92
C PRO A 40 0.49 -1.40 10.63
N GLU A 41 0.38 -1.20 11.95
CA GLU A 41 -0.79 -1.60 12.75
C GLU A 41 -2.05 -0.82 12.33
N ASN A 42 -1.94 0.51 12.27
CA ASN A 42 -3.04 1.38 11.84
C ASN A 42 -3.42 1.12 10.39
N LEU A 43 -2.43 0.95 9.50
CA LEU A 43 -2.67 0.66 8.10
C LEU A 43 -3.38 -0.67 7.92
N HIS A 44 -2.96 -1.72 8.65
CA HIS A 44 -3.64 -3.01 8.62
C HIS A 44 -5.11 -2.88 9.01
N LEU A 45 -5.44 -2.16 10.09
CA LEU A 45 -6.82 -1.90 10.49
C LEU A 45 -7.60 -1.18 9.39
N CYS A 46 -7.03 -0.13 8.79
CA CYS A 46 -7.67 0.57 7.66
C CYS A 46 -7.89 -0.35 6.46
N LEU A 47 -6.94 -1.24 6.14
CA LEU A 47 -7.05 -2.21 5.04
C LEU A 47 -8.17 -3.23 5.30
N VAL A 48 -8.31 -3.70 6.55
CA VAL A 48 -9.40 -4.60 6.96
C VAL A 48 -10.75 -3.92 6.76
N VAL A 49 -10.96 -2.75 7.38
CA VAL A 49 -12.22 -2.00 7.30
C VAL A 49 -12.58 -1.66 5.86
N THR A 50 -11.61 -1.13 5.10
CA THR A 50 -11.84 -0.76 3.69
C THR A 50 -12.17 -1.98 2.83
N ASN A 51 -11.57 -3.14 3.09
CA ASN A 51 -11.87 -4.35 2.35
C ASN A 51 -13.20 -4.98 2.76
N GLU A 52 -13.65 -4.80 4.00
CA GLU A 52 -15.00 -5.22 4.41
C GLU A 52 -16.07 -4.44 3.62
N GLU A 53 -15.86 -3.14 3.42
CA GLU A 53 -16.77 -2.29 2.66
C GLU A 53 -16.66 -2.51 1.14
N LYS A 54 -15.44 -2.51 0.59
CA LYS A 54 -15.20 -2.49 -0.87
C LYS A 54 -14.92 -3.87 -1.48
N LYS A 55 -14.57 -4.88 -0.67
CA LYS A 55 -14.27 -6.26 -1.08
C LYS A 55 -13.27 -6.36 -2.25
N LEU A 56 -12.21 -5.55 -2.20
CA LEU A 56 -11.18 -5.44 -3.26
C LEU A 56 -10.27 -6.67 -3.34
N VAL A 57 -9.94 -7.27 -2.20
CA VAL A 57 -9.12 -8.48 -2.11
C VAL A 57 -9.89 -9.64 -1.51
N ARG A 58 -9.68 -10.83 -2.08
CA ARG A 58 -10.21 -12.08 -1.51
C ARG A 58 -9.47 -12.53 -0.25
N LYS A 59 -8.18 -12.18 -0.13
CA LYS A 59 -7.33 -12.50 1.01
C LYS A 59 -6.68 -11.24 1.54
N LEU A 60 -7.06 -10.86 2.75
CA LEU A 60 -6.46 -9.75 3.47
C LEU A 60 -4.97 -10.03 3.75
N PRO A 61 -4.10 -9.01 3.68
CA PRO A 61 -2.72 -9.15 4.11
C PRO A 61 -2.68 -9.28 5.63
N THR A 62 -1.73 -10.06 6.15
CA THR A 62 -1.45 -10.11 7.59
C THR A 62 -0.66 -8.87 8.03
N LEU A 63 -0.70 -8.55 9.32
CA LEU A 63 0.08 -7.44 9.88
C LEU A 63 1.56 -7.51 9.51
N SER A 64 2.19 -8.70 9.61
CA SER A 64 3.61 -8.89 9.22
C SER A 64 3.86 -8.56 7.76
N LYS A 65 2.90 -8.85 6.87
CA LYS A 65 3.02 -8.53 5.45
C LYS A 65 2.89 -7.04 5.19
N VAL A 66 1.99 -6.36 5.90
CA VAL A 66 1.87 -4.90 5.87
C VAL A 66 3.16 -4.24 6.39
N ALA A 67 3.70 -4.73 7.52
CA ALA A 67 4.97 -4.27 8.07
C ALA A 67 6.13 -4.43 7.07
N ALA A 68 6.21 -5.58 6.40
CA ALA A 68 7.23 -5.81 5.37
C ALA A 68 7.13 -4.81 4.21
N TRP A 69 5.91 -4.43 3.79
CA TRP A 69 5.74 -3.42 2.73
C TRP A 69 6.18 -2.02 3.17
N VAL A 70 5.88 -1.64 4.41
CA VAL A 70 6.33 -0.36 4.99
C VAL A 70 7.86 -0.31 5.06
N GLU A 71 8.49 -1.37 5.53
CA GLU A 71 9.96 -1.48 5.60
C GLU A 71 10.60 -1.46 4.21
N GLN A 72 10.04 -2.21 3.24
CA GLN A 72 10.51 -2.17 1.85
C GLN A 72 10.37 -0.77 1.24
N ALA A 73 9.28 -0.06 1.53
CA ALA A 73 9.07 1.29 1.06
C ALA A 73 10.14 2.25 1.64
N ARG A 74 10.44 2.16 2.95
CA ARG A 74 11.51 2.94 3.58
C ARG A 74 12.88 2.66 2.96
N ASN A 75 13.19 1.38 2.76
CA ASN A 75 14.44 0.98 2.14
C ASN A 75 14.57 1.51 0.71
N SER A 76 13.47 1.52 -0.06
CA SER A 76 13.45 2.05 -1.42
C SER A 76 13.63 3.57 -1.51
N LEU A 77 13.36 4.32 -0.43
CA LEU A 77 13.55 5.78 -0.38
C LEU A 77 14.94 6.18 0.10
N THR A 78 15.63 5.26 0.78
CA THR A 78 16.96 5.49 1.37
C THR A 78 18.08 4.95 0.47
N ALA A 79 17.74 4.20 -0.59
CA ALA A 79 18.64 3.68 -1.61
C ALA A 79 18.81 4.65 -2.78
#